data_AF-A0A7S0FIN3-F1
#
_entry.id   AF-A0A7S0FIN3-F1
#
_cell.length_a   1.000
_cell.length_b   1.000
_cell.length_c   1.000
_cell.angle_alpha   90.00
_cell.angle_beta   90.00
_cell.angle_gamma   90.00
#
_symmetry.space_group_name_H-M   'P 1'
#
loop_
_entity.id
_entity.type
_entity.pdbx_description
1 polymer ?
#
loop_
_entity_poly.entity_id
_entity_poly.type
_entity_poly.pdbx_seq_one_letter_code
_entity_poly.pdbx_strand_id
1 'polypeptide(L)'
;GINPSQPLRFTGLLHHAASSQNGSGGDALSGEAALGFEIVIATGNYTSSRFVTGPFPLVVDNPASLRMGALERKCRTQQHRGPPCRIAKRLVGVCVQVEEGDSGEWRLRNRDVQDPRLDASSCHDNWGLATYVVEECRSSADTPQCFSWSIREHRVWITLRSDADPFIRARELTGGWMDFGLRPSPERWLGIALILAGGVSAIPACRGMGPPFRKRSRQTHQSANVQC
;
A
#
# COMPACT_ATOMS: atom_id res chain seq x y z
N GLY A 1 4.07 11.53 26.62
CA GLY A 1 3.67 10.15 26.23
C GLY A 1 3.39 10.13 24.75
N ILE A 2 3.95 9.17 24.03
CA ILE A 2 3.61 8.95 22.62
C ILE A 2 2.17 8.43 22.59
N ASN A 3 1.31 9.00 21.74
CA ASN A 3 -0.04 8.47 21.56
C ASN A 3 0.07 7.18 20.72
N PRO A 4 -0.26 5.99 21.26
CA PRO A 4 -0.10 4.72 20.54
C PRO A 4 -0.96 4.64 19.27
N SER A 5 -1.96 5.52 19.13
CA SER A 5 -2.85 5.56 17.97
C SER A 5 -2.31 6.37 16.77
N GLN A 6 -1.17 7.07 16.91
CA GLN A 6 -0.62 7.88 15.83
C GLN A 6 0.72 7.31 15.33
N PRO A 7 0.83 6.97 14.04
CA PRO A 7 2.09 6.50 13.48
C PRO A 7 3.11 7.63 13.45
N LEU A 8 4.30 7.38 13.98
CA LEU A 8 5.42 8.30 13.85
C LEU A 8 6.07 8.08 12.49
N ARG A 9 6.12 9.12 11.67
CA ARG A 9 6.75 9.11 10.34
C ARG A 9 8.01 9.94 10.38
N PHE A 10 9.13 9.30 10.06
CA PHE A 10 10.41 9.96 9.92
C PHE A 10 10.84 9.89 8.45
N THR A 11 11.34 11.02 7.95
CA THR A 11 11.91 11.08 6.61
C THR A 11 13.39 11.41 6.76
N GLY A 12 14.23 10.43 6.47
CA GLY A 12 15.68 10.63 6.39
C GLY A 12 16.08 10.93 4.95
N LEU A 13 16.94 11.93 4.76
CA LEU A 13 17.65 12.12 3.52
C LEU A 13 18.98 11.39 3.62
N LEU A 14 19.18 10.36 2.78
CA LEU A 14 20.49 9.74 2.63
C LEU A 14 21.19 10.34 1.43
N HIS A 15 22.22 11.15 1.71
CA HIS A 15 23.17 11.54 0.69
C HIS A 15 24.09 10.36 0.44
N HIS A 16 23.76 9.57 -0.58
CA HIS A 16 24.64 8.52 -1.05
C HIS A 16 25.81 9.20 -1.80
N ALA A 17 26.94 9.39 -1.13
CA ALA A 17 28.18 9.65 -1.82
C ALA A 17 28.55 8.35 -2.56
N ALA A 18 28.21 8.26 -3.85
CA ALA A 18 28.62 7.13 -4.66
C ALA A 18 30.16 7.09 -4.65
N SER A 19 30.73 6.22 -3.83
CA SER A 19 32.15 5.90 -3.89
C SER A 19 32.35 5.13 -5.18
N SER A 20 32.67 5.87 -6.25
CA SER A 20 33.08 5.29 -7.53
C SER A 20 34.40 4.57 -7.31
N GLN A 21 34.36 3.32 -6.84
CA GLN A 21 35.52 2.46 -6.91
C GLN A 21 35.74 2.12 -8.39
N ASN A 22 36.66 2.83 -9.03
CA ASN A 22 37.23 2.48 -10.33
C ASN A 22 38.05 1.19 -10.17
N GLY A 23 37.37 0.06 -9.98
CA GLY A 23 37.94 -1.27 -10.00
C GLY A 23 37.43 -2.01 -11.22
N SER A 24 38.25 -2.12 -12.25
CA SER A 24 38.01 -2.92 -13.46
C SER A 24 38.16 -4.41 -13.18
N GLY A 25 37.37 -4.94 -12.24
CA GLY A 25 37.31 -6.36 -11.91
C GLY A 25 35.85 -6.78 -11.76
N GLY A 26 35.33 -7.46 -12.76
CA GLY A 26 33.98 -8.02 -12.73
C GLY A 26 33.79 -8.97 -11.55
N ASP A 27 32.56 -8.99 -11.03
CA ASP A 27 32.00 -9.97 -10.10
C ASP A 27 31.97 -9.63 -8.59
N ALA A 28 32.32 -8.42 -8.17
CA ALA A 28 32.14 -8.02 -6.78
C ALA A 28 31.39 -6.69 -6.61
N LEU A 29 30.06 -6.71 -6.75
CA LEU A 29 29.18 -5.71 -6.10
C LEU A 29 29.09 -5.98 -4.57
N SER A 30 30.18 -6.42 -3.95
CA SER A 30 30.23 -6.91 -2.56
C SER A 30 30.45 -5.78 -1.52
N GLY A 31 30.20 -4.54 -1.92
CA GLY A 31 30.05 -3.40 -1.01
C GLY A 31 28.61 -2.91 -1.08
N GLU A 32 27.64 -3.75 -0.75
CA GLU A 32 26.23 -3.37 -0.77
C GLU A 32 26.00 -2.24 0.23
N ALA A 33 25.75 -1.04 -0.29
CA ALA A 33 25.34 0.08 0.53
C ALA A 33 24.06 -0.33 1.27
N ALA A 34 24.15 -0.38 2.60
CA ALA A 34 23.07 -0.79 3.46
C ALA A 34 22.69 0.33 4.43
N LEU A 35 21.39 0.44 4.70
CA LEU A 35 20.81 1.35 5.66
C LEU A 35 20.60 0.62 6.97
N GLY A 36 21.29 1.04 8.03
CA GLY A 36 20.95 0.70 9.40
C GLY A 36 20.53 1.96 10.13
N PHE A 37 19.54 1.86 11.01
CA PHE A 37 19.17 2.97 11.87
C PHE A 37 18.92 2.49 13.29
N GLU A 38 19.19 3.41 14.20
CA GLU A 38 18.98 3.27 15.62
C GLU A 38 17.71 4.03 16.02
N ILE A 39 16.85 3.36 16.78
CA ILE A 39 15.64 3.97 17.30
C ILE A 39 15.76 4.05 18.82
N VAL A 40 15.49 5.23 19.35
CA VAL A 40 15.42 5.50 20.79
C VAL A 40 14.01 5.97 21.12
N ILE A 41 13.29 5.21 21.94
CA ILE A 41 11.95 5.55 22.42
C ILE A 41 12.08 5.97 23.88
N ALA A 42 11.78 7.24 24.18
CA ALA A 42 11.76 7.75 25.54
C ALA A 42 10.40 7.46 26.21
N THR A 43 10.45 6.85 27.38
CA THR A 43 9.30 6.58 28.25
C THR A 43 9.22 7.63 29.37
N GLY A 44 8.01 7.88 29.88
CA GLY A 44 7.75 8.98 30.83
C GLY A 44 8.53 8.92 32.14
N ASN A 45 9.17 7.78 32.44
CA ASN A 45 9.92 7.53 33.68
C ASN A 45 11.43 7.74 33.53
N TYR A 46 11.88 8.60 32.60
CA TYR A 46 13.30 8.80 32.26
C TYR A 46 14.00 7.54 31.74
N THR A 47 13.25 6.46 31.51
CA THR A 47 13.75 5.27 30.84
C THR A 47 13.70 5.50 29.32
N SER A 48 14.58 4.82 28.61
CA SER A 48 14.53 4.80 27.15
C SER A 48 14.86 3.41 26.65
N SER A 49 14.11 2.97 25.65
CA SER A 49 14.39 1.74 24.92
C SER A 49 15.18 2.09 23.68
N ARG A 50 16.30 1.39 23.47
CA ARG A 50 17.18 1.55 22.31
C ARG A 50 17.22 0.24 21.55
N PHE A 51 17.03 0.31 20.25
CA PHE A 51 17.17 -0.86 19.38
C PHE A 51 17.75 -0.46 18.02
N VAL A 52 18.55 -1.37 17.48
CA VAL A 52 19.23 -1.21 16.20
C VAL A 52 18.55 -2.13 15.20
N THR A 53 18.23 -1.59 14.04
CA THR A 53 17.67 -2.37 12.93
C THR A 53 18.76 -3.04 12.11
N GLY A 54 18.40 -4.12 11.41
CA GLY A 54 19.33 -4.82 10.51
C GLY A 54 19.76 -3.97 9.31
N PRO A 55 20.83 -4.37 8.60
CA PRO A 55 21.24 -3.68 7.39
C PRO A 55 20.19 -3.90 6.28
N PHE A 56 19.55 -2.83 5.82
CA PHE A 56 18.68 -2.86 4.64
C PHE A 56 19.47 -2.50 3.40
N PRO A 57 19.74 -3.45 2.49
CA PRO A 57 20.41 -3.11 1.25
C PRO A 57 19.58 -2.05 0.53
N LEU A 58 20.22 -0.92 0.19
CA LEU A 58 19.57 0.18 -0.53
C LEU A 58 19.08 -0.27 -1.89
N VAL A 59 19.74 -1.28 -2.45
CA VAL A 59 19.53 -1.87 -3.75
C VAL A 59 19.64 -3.37 -3.60
N VAL A 60 18.65 -4.10 -4.13
CA VAL A 60 18.75 -5.54 -4.30
C VAL A 60 18.69 -5.85 -5.78
N ASP A 61 19.78 -6.39 -6.30
CA ASP A 61 19.80 -6.99 -7.63
C ASP A 61 19.15 -8.36 -7.52
N ASN A 62 17.93 -8.47 -8.05
CA ASN A 62 17.34 -9.78 -8.24
C ASN A 62 17.69 -10.23 -9.65
N PRO A 63 18.48 -11.31 -9.83
CA PRO A 63 18.51 -11.98 -11.12
C PRO A 63 17.07 -12.35 -11.42
N ALA A 64 16.56 -11.96 -12.60
CA ALA A 64 15.15 -12.09 -12.97
C ALA A 64 14.69 -13.56 -12.84
N SER A 65 14.21 -13.92 -11.66
CA SER A 65 13.73 -15.25 -11.32
C SER A 65 12.26 -15.33 -11.72
N LEU A 66 12.03 -15.51 -13.03
CA LEU A 66 10.92 -16.18 -13.74
C LEU A 66 9.45 -15.96 -13.32
N ARG A 67 9.11 -15.11 -12.34
CA ARG A 67 7.74 -15.00 -11.80
C ARG A 67 7.22 -13.58 -11.60
N MET A 68 7.84 -12.55 -12.18
CA MET A 68 7.51 -11.15 -11.87
C MET A 68 6.94 -10.34 -13.05
N GLY A 69 5.63 -10.45 -13.26
CA GLY A 69 4.79 -9.36 -13.79
C GLY A 69 5.10 -8.77 -15.18
N ALA A 70 4.55 -7.58 -15.45
CA ALA A 70 4.58 -6.92 -16.77
C ALA A 70 5.94 -6.28 -17.13
N LEU A 71 6.76 -5.91 -16.14
CA LEU A 71 8.06 -5.28 -16.37
C LEU A 71 9.07 -6.25 -16.99
N GLU A 72 9.01 -7.53 -16.58
CA GLU A 72 9.90 -8.58 -17.10
C GLU A 72 9.68 -8.83 -18.60
N ARG A 73 8.44 -8.62 -19.10
CA ARG A 73 8.13 -8.71 -20.54
C ARG A 73 8.90 -7.67 -21.37
N LYS A 74 9.10 -6.46 -20.82
CA LYS A 74 9.89 -5.42 -21.50
C LYS A 74 11.36 -5.82 -21.62
N CYS A 75 11.96 -6.31 -20.52
CA CYS A 75 13.33 -6.81 -20.53
C CYS A 75 13.52 -7.97 -21.51
N ARG A 76 12.58 -8.93 -21.55
CA ARG A 76 12.65 -10.09 -22.44
C ARG A 76 12.67 -9.69 -23.93
N THR A 77 11.94 -8.63 -24.30
CA THR A 77 11.86 -8.17 -25.69
C THR A 77 13.19 -7.54 -26.16
N GLN A 78 13.96 -6.95 -25.24
CA GLN A 78 15.24 -6.29 -25.55
C GLN A 78 16.46 -7.23 -25.50
N GLN A 79 16.31 -8.44 -24.98
CA GLN A 79 17.42 -9.37 -24.74
C GLN A 79 18.07 -9.91 -26.03
N HIS A 80 17.42 -9.80 -27.19
CA HIS A 80 17.91 -10.40 -28.44
C HIS A 80 19.05 -9.64 -29.14
N ARG A 81 19.38 -8.40 -28.74
CA ARG A 81 20.39 -7.57 -29.45
C ARG A 81 21.28 -6.71 -28.53
N GLY A 82 21.29 -6.94 -27.23
CA GLY A 82 21.99 -6.06 -26.29
C GLY A 82 22.48 -6.76 -25.03
N PRO A 83 23.16 -6.01 -24.14
CA PRO A 83 23.61 -6.51 -22.84
C PRO A 83 22.41 -7.00 -21.99
N PRO A 84 22.64 -7.89 -21.02
CA PRO A 84 21.57 -8.46 -20.21
C PRO A 84 20.80 -7.36 -19.47
N CYS A 85 19.47 -7.36 -19.65
CA CYS A 85 18.56 -6.49 -18.91
C CYS A 85 18.59 -6.91 -17.44
N ARG A 86 18.95 -5.98 -16.54
CA ARG A 86 18.93 -6.23 -15.10
C ARG A 86 17.76 -5.48 -14.48
N ILE A 87 17.06 -6.15 -13.57
CA ILE A 87 15.98 -5.54 -12.80
C ILE A 87 16.51 -5.35 -11.39
N ALA A 88 16.77 -4.09 -11.02
CA ALA A 88 17.13 -3.75 -9.66
C ALA A 88 15.87 -3.34 -8.87
N LYS A 89 15.94 -3.56 -7.57
CA LYS A 89 14.90 -3.13 -6.63
C LYS A 89 15.53 -2.10 -5.69
N ARG A 90 14.97 -0.89 -5.65
CA ARG A 90 15.43 0.19 -4.77
C ARG A 90 14.59 0.24 -3.50
N LEU A 91 15.25 0.35 -2.35
CA LEU A 91 14.58 0.54 -1.06
C LEU A 91 13.87 1.89 -1.04
N VAL A 92 12.57 1.93 -0.77
CA VAL A 92 11.81 3.20 -0.67
C VAL A 92 11.24 3.44 0.71
N GLY A 93 11.13 2.41 1.54
CA GLY A 93 10.67 2.57 2.90
C GLY A 93 10.94 1.36 3.77
N VAL A 94 11.05 1.62 5.07
CA VAL A 94 11.21 0.62 6.11
C VAL A 94 10.11 0.83 7.14
N CYS A 95 9.42 -0.25 7.51
CA CYS A 95 8.45 -0.25 8.59
C CYS A 95 9.01 -0.99 9.79
N VAL A 96 9.00 -0.35 10.96
CA VAL A 96 9.38 -0.96 12.22
C VAL A 96 8.17 -1.02 13.13
N GLN A 97 7.88 -2.19 13.69
CA GLN A 97 6.85 -2.40 14.70
C GLN A 97 7.50 -2.67 16.03
N VAL A 98 7.02 -1.95 17.03
CA VAL A 98 7.43 -2.08 18.41
C VAL A 98 6.25 -2.51 19.25
N GLU A 99 6.54 -3.27 20.29
CA GLU A 99 5.57 -3.64 21.31
C GLU A 99 6.05 -3.13 22.66
N GLU A 100 5.10 -2.83 23.54
CA GLU A 100 5.39 -2.53 24.93
C GLU A 100 5.35 -3.85 25.70
N GLY A 101 6.46 -4.22 26.32
CA GLY A 101 6.56 -5.41 27.16
C GLY A 101 5.86 -5.22 28.51
N ASP A 102 5.75 -6.30 29.28
CA ASP A 102 5.03 -6.30 30.57
C ASP A 102 5.61 -5.31 31.60
N SER A 103 6.89 -4.99 31.48
CA SER A 103 7.60 -4.00 32.31
C SER A 103 7.41 -2.55 31.86
N GLY A 104 6.67 -2.31 30.77
CA GLY A 104 6.57 -1.01 30.11
C GLY A 104 7.76 -0.65 29.22
N GLU A 105 8.67 -1.61 28.98
CA GLU A 105 9.79 -1.42 28.06
C GLU A 105 9.34 -1.59 26.61
N TRP A 106 9.73 -0.66 25.73
CA TRP A 106 9.51 -0.85 24.30
C TRP A 106 10.56 -1.81 23.75
N ARG A 107 10.14 -2.76 22.93
CA ARG A 107 11.02 -3.67 22.21
C ARG A 107 10.55 -3.86 20.78
N LEU A 108 11.44 -4.35 19.92
CA LEU A 108 11.03 -4.79 18.58
C LEU A 108 10.03 -5.93 18.73
N ARG A 109 8.91 -5.84 18.01
CA ARG A 109 7.89 -6.90 18.03
C ARG A 109 8.50 -8.16 17.43
N ASN A 110 8.72 -9.18 18.27
CA ASN A 110 9.15 -10.49 17.81
C ASN A 110 7.92 -11.20 17.22
N ARG A 111 7.89 -11.37 15.90
CA ARG A 111 6.88 -12.24 15.29
C ARG A 111 7.51 -13.60 15.14
N ASP A 112 6.80 -14.60 15.62
CA ASP A 112 7.15 -16.02 15.54
C ASP A 112 7.12 -16.46 14.08
N VAL A 113 8.12 -16.03 13.31
CA VAL A 113 8.28 -16.38 11.90
C VAL A 113 9.32 -17.49 11.87
N GLN A 114 8.94 -18.66 11.36
CA GLN A 114 9.84 -19.78 11.05
C GLN A 114 10.94 -19.42 10.00
N ASP A 115 11.07 -18.13 9.65
CA ASP A 115 12.04 -17.59 8.71
C ASP A 115 12.85 -16.47 9.39
N PRO A 116 14.08 -16.76 9.86
CA PRO A 116 14.93 -15.82 10.61
C PRO A 116 15.41 -14.61 9.78
N ARG A 117 15.01 -14.51 8.51
CA ARG A 117 15.26 -13.34 7.64
C ARG A 117 14.11 -12.32 7.66
N LEU A 118 13.00 -12.66 8.32
CA LEU A 118 11.78 -11.84 8.40
C LEU A 118 11.49 -11.36 9.83
N ASP A 119 12.52 -11.26 10.66
CA ASP A 119 12.42 -10.66 11.98
C ASP A 119 12.06 -9.16 11.84
N ALA A 120 10.89 -8.85 12.39
CA ALA A 120 10.21 -7.57 12.47
C ALA A 120 9.29 -7.16 11.29
N SER A 121 8.04 -6.89 11.68
CA SER A 121 7.12 -5.83 11.24
C SER A 121 6.93 -5.43 9.76
N SER A 122 5.71 -5.64 9.25
CA SER A 122 5.24 -4.97 8.03
C SER A 122 4.08 -4.00 8.29
N CYS A 123 4.17 -2.83 7.67
CA CYS A 123 3.13 -1.80 7.65
C CYS A 123 2.27 -1.89 6.36
N HIS A 124 2.56 -2.82 5.44
CA HIS A 124 2.02 -2.85 4.08
C HIS A 124 1.49 -4.23 3.66
N ASP A 125 0.83 -4.27 2.49
CA ASP A 125 0.11 -5.44 1.94
C ASP A 125 0.96 -6.71 1.80
N ASN A 126 2.28 -6.55 1.70
CA ASN A 126 3.23 -7.64 1.67
C ASN A 126 3.99 -7.59 3.00
N TRP A 127 3.97 -8.68 3.76
CA TRP A 127 4.49 -8.79 5.13
C TRP A 127 6.02 -8.55 5.30
N GLY A 128 6.69 -7.83 4.40
CA GLY A 128 8.09 -7.45 4.50
C GLY A 128 8.33 -6.14 5.26
N LEU A 129 9.43 -6.11 6.01
CA LEU A 129 9.93 -4.94 6.73
C LEU A 129 10.37 -3.80 5.80
N ALA A 130 10.98 -4.17 4.68
CA ALA A 130 11.51 -3.26 3.68
C ALA A 130 10.62 -3.28 2.42
N THR A 131 10.21 -2.09 1.99
CA THR A 131 9.49 -1.90 0.74
C THR A 131 10.47 -1.51 -0.35
N TYR A 132 10.49 -2.30 -1.42
CA TYR A 132 11.30 -2.05 -2.58
C TYR A 132 10.43 -1.71 -3.78
N VAL A 133 10.83 -0.69 -4.53
CA VAL A 133 10.25 -0.37 -5.84
C VAL A 133 11.17 -0.93 -6.92
N VAL A 134 10.56 -1.61 -7.88
CA VAL A 134 11.27 -2.14 -9.04
C VAL A 134 11.63 -0.96 -9.96
N GLU A 135 12.90 -0.86 -10.34
CA GLU A 135 13.36 0.14 -11.29
C GLU A 135 14.00 -0.54 -12.50
N GLU A 136 13.74 0.01 -13.68
CA GLU A 136 14.33 -0.47 -14.94
C GLU A 136 15.78 0.02 -15.00
N CYS A 137 16.74 -0.90 -14.83
CA CYS A 137 18.15 -0.60 -15.03
C CYS A 137 18.55 -1.01 -16.44
N ARG A 138 19.02 -0.04 -17.22
CA ARG A 138 19.58 -0.33 -18.54
C ARG A 138 21.08 -0.45 -18.39
N SER A 139 21.60 -1.66 -18.57
CA SER A 139 23.04 -1.84 -18.70
C SER A 139 23.47 -1.21 -20.02
N SER A 140 24.32 -0.20 -19.98
CA SER A 140 25.19 0.08 -21.12
C SER A 140 26.40 -0.85 -21.00
N ALA A 141 27.06 -1.15 -22.12
CA ALA A 141 28.22 -2.06 -22.13
C ALA A 141 29.33 -1.62 -21.15
N ASP A 142 29.45 -0.31 -20.90
CA ASP A 142 30.55 0.25 -20.11
C ASP A 142 30.14 0.64 -18.68
N THR A 143 28.87 0.92 -18.41
CA THR A 143 28.37 1.16 -17.05
C THR A 143 26.90 0.76 -16.89
N PRO A 144 26.55 -0.10 -15.92
CA PRO A 144 25.16 -0.31 -15.53
C PRO A 144 24.66 0.95 -14.82
N GLN A 145 24.08 1.87 -15.58
CA GLN A 145 23.42 3.04 -15.01
C GLN A 145 21.94 2.75 -14.87
N CYS A 146 21.50 2.57 -13.63
CA CYS A 146 20.08 2.70 -13.30
C CYS A 146 19.72 4.18 -13.49
N PHE A 147 19.03 4.50 -14.60
CA PHE A 147 18.79 5.85 -15.14
C PHE A 147 18.15 6.85 -14.15
N SER A 148 17.64 6.40 -13.01
CA SER A 148 17.01 7.24 -11.98
C SER A 148 17.95 7.65 -10.84
N TRP A 149 19.11 7.01 -10.62
CA TRP A 149 19.87 7.19 -9.37
C TRP A 149 20.84 8.36 -9.39
N SER A 150 21.45 8.66 -10.54
CA SER A 150 22.49 9.69 -10.61
C SER A 150 21.94 11.12 -10.52
N ILE A 151 20.62 11.32 -10.60
CA ILE A 151 20.02 12.66 -10.72
C ILE A 151 19.13 13.02 -9.51
N ARG A 152 18.74 12.06 -8.66
CA ARG A 152 17.78 12.31 -7.56
C ARG A 152 18.24 11.76 -6.22
N GLU A 153 18.05 12.56 -5.19
CA GLU A 153 18.24 12.17 -3.79
C GLU A 153 17.50 10.86 -3.48
N HIS A 154 18.21 9.88 -2.89
CA HIS A 154 17.58 8.64 -2.45
C HIS A 154 16.85 8.87 -1.13
N ARG A 155 15.52 9.00 -1.22
CA ARG A 155 14.64 9.13 -0.04
C ARG A 155 14.12 7.77 0.39
N VAL A 156 14.29 7.45 1.67
CA VAL A 156 13.74 6.26 2.32
C VAL A 156 12.79 6.71 3.43
N TRP A 157 11.55 6.23 3.38
CA TRP A 157 10.54 6.52 4.40
C TRP A 157 10.64 5.54 5.55
N ILE A 158 10.91 6.03 6.77
CA ILE A 158 10.98 5.18 7.96
C ILE A 158 9.70 5.39 8.75
N THR A 159 8.92 4.32 8.90
CA THR A 159 7.66 4.33 9.65
C THR A 159 7.80 3.48 10.89
N LEU A 160 7.55 4.07 12.05
CA LEU A 160 7.53 3.36 13.34
C LEU A 160 6.08 3.25 13.81
N ARG A 161 5.63 2.03 14.13
CA ARG A 161 4.28 1.77 14.63
C ARG A 161 4.31 0.89 15.87
N SER A 162 3.37 1.13 16.77
CA SER A 162 3.09 0.19 17.86
C SER A 162 2.35 -1.04 17.30
N ASP A 163 2.54 -2.18 17.93
CA ASP A 163 1.75 -3.38 17.68
C ASP A 163 0.27 -3.24 18.08
N ALA A 164 -0.01 -2.37 19.03
CA ALA A 164 -1.34 -1.92 19.43
C ALA A 164 -1.96 -0.88 18.48
N ASP A 165 -1.31 -0.56 17.35
CA ASP A 165 -1.88 0.36 16.36
C ASP A 165 -3.21 -0.21 15.80
N PRO A 166 -4.34 0.49 16.00
CA PRO A 166 -5.64 0.00 15.58
C PRO A 166 -5.73 -0.19 14.07
N PHE A 167 -4.91 0.51 13.28
CA PHE A 167 -4.84 0.34 11.82
C PHE A 167 -4.19 -0.99 11.43
N ILE A 168 -3.19 -1.45 12.19
CA ILE A 168 -2.59 -2.77 11.95
C ILE A 168 -3.63 -3.85 12.29
N ARG A 169 -4.32 -3.69 13.43
CA ARG A 169 -5.36 -4.65 13.83
C ARG A 169 -6.53 -4.69 12.85
N ALA A 170 -6.98 -3.52 12.38
CA ALA A 170 -7.96 -3.36 11.32
C ALA A 170 -7.60 -4.16 10.07
N ARG A 171 -6.34 -4.01 9.64
CA ARG A 171 -5.82 -4.66 8.45
C ARG A 171 -5.75 -6.17 8.59
N GLU A 172 -5.29 -6.66 9.75
CA GLU A 172 -5.26 -8.08 10.08
C GLU A 172 -6.66 -8.69 10.02
N LEU A 173 -7.65 -8.03 10.63
CA LEU A 173 -9.04 -8.50 10.64
C LEU A 173 -9.69 -8.48 9.25
N THR A 174 -9.30 -7.54 8.39
CA THR A 174 -9.88 -7.35 7.06
C THR A 174 -9.07 -8.02 5.94
N GLY A 175 -8.02 -8.78 6.29
CA GLY A 175 -7.15 -9.43 5.30
C GLY A 175 -6.46 -8.46 4.34
N GLY A 176 -6.12 -7.25 4.79
CA GLY A 176 -5.46 -6.23 3.97
C GLY A 176 -6.38 -5.20 3.35
N TRP A 177 -7.66 -5.52 3.16
CA TRP A 177 -8.59 -4.70 2.39
C TRP A 177 -9.08 -3.45 3.13
N MET A 178 -8.88 -3.39 4.45
CA MET A 178 -9.42 -2.35 5.34
C MET A 178 -10.93 -2.15 5.18
N ASP A 179 -11.59 -3.19 4.68
CA ASP A 179 -13.02 -3.22 4.47
C ASP A 179 -13.66 -3.94 5.65
N PHE A 180 -14.12 -3.16 6.62
CA PHE A 180 -14.82 -3.68 7.80
C PHE A 180 -16.26 -4.13 7.51
N GLY A 181 -16.64 -4.29 6.24
CA GLY A 181 -18.01 -4.61 5.88
C GLY A 181 -18.97 -3.42 5.99
N LEU A 182 -18.46 -2.21 6.26
CA LEU A 182 -19.21 -0.95 6.15
C LEU A 182 -19.27 -0.43 4.71
N ARG A 183 -18.87 -1.22 3.71
CA ARG A 183 -19.42 -0.98 2.38
C ARG A 183 -20.93 -1.14 2.53
N PRO A 184 -21.74 -0.13 2.21
CA PRO A 184 -23.20 -0.27 2.18
C PRO A 184 -23.64 -1.25 1.07
N SER A 185 -22.74 -2.04 0.49
CA SER A 185 -22.97 -2.99 -0.59
C SER A 185 -24.04 -4.03 -0.24
N PRO A 186 -23.90 -4.86 0.81
CA PRO A 186 -24.90 -5.87 1.10
C PRO A 186 -26.21 -5.24 1.61
N GLU A 187 -26.14 -4.16 2.38
CA GLU A 187 -27.32 -3.44 2.88
C GLU A 187 -28.08 -2.72 1.75
N ARG A 188 -27.39 -2.15 0.75
CA ARG A 188 -28.01 -1.59 -0.45
C ARG A 188 -28.65 -2.67 -1.29
N TRP A 189 -28.01 -3.82 -1.47
CA TRP A 189 -28.61 -4.95 -2.18
C TRP A 189 -29.84 -5.48 -1.46
N LEU A 190 -29.81 -5.58 -0.12
CA LEU A 190 -30.95 -5.97 0.68
C LEU A 190 -32.09 -4.94 0.59
N GLY A 191 -31.78 -3.65 0.68
CA GLY A 191 -32.75 -2.57 0.53
C GLY A 191 -33.39 -2.55 -0.86
N ILE A 192 -32.60 -2.72 -1.93
CA ILE A 192 -33.09 -2.85 -3.30
C ILE A 192 -34.01 -4.07 -3.43
N ALA A 193 -33.60 -5.23 -2.89
CA ALA A 193 -34.40 -6.44 -2.93
C ALA A 193 -35.75 -6.28 -2.21
N LEU A 194 -35.77 -5.60 -1.06
CA LEU A 194 -37.00 -5.31 -0.31
C LEU A 194 -37.93 -4.35 -1.06
N ILE A 195 -37.38 -3.31 -1.72
CA ILE A 195 -38.17 -2.39 -2.55
C ILE A 195 -38.80 -3.13 -3.73
N LEU A 196 -38.03 -4.00 -4.40
CA LEU A 196 -38.54 -4.81 -5.51
C LEU A 196 -39.63 -5.79 -5.03
N ALA A 197 -39.41 -6.47 -3.90
CA ALA A 197 -40.40 -7.38 -3.32
C ALA A 197 -41.70 -6.65 -2.92
N GLY A 198 -41.59 -5.47 -2.30
CA GLY A 198 -42.73 -4.62 -1.98
C GLY A 198 -43.44 -4.06 -3.22
N GLY A 199 -42.71 -3.71 -4.27
CA GLY A 199 -43.27 -3.28 -5.54
C GLY A 199 -44.08 -4.38 -6.22
N VAL A 200 -43.57 -5.61 -6.24
CA VAL A 200 -44.27 -6.78 -6.82
C VAL A 200 -45.54 -7.09 -6.04
N SER A 201 -45.50 -7.04 -4.70
CA SER A 201 -46.69 -7.31 -3.87
C SER A 201 -47.76 -6.21 -3.93
N ALA A 202 -47.42 -5.00 -4.39
CA ALA A 202 -48.37 -3.91 -4.59
C ALA A 202 -49.18 -4.01 -5.90
N ILE A 203 -48.70 -4.75 -6.91
CA ILE A 203 -49.36 -4.87 -8.23
C ILE A 203 -50.80 -5.45 -8.16
N PRO A 204 -51.09 -6.50 -7.37
CA PRO A 204 -52.45 -7.04 -7.25
C PRO A 204 -53.45 -6.05 -6.62
N ALA A 205 -53.01 -5.25 -5.64
CA ALA A 205 -53.86 -4.27 -4.96
C ALA A 205 -54.31 -3.13 -5.90
N CYS A 206 -53.43 -2.71 -6.82
CA CYS A 206 -53.76 -1.65 -7.78
C CYS A 206 -54.70 -2.10 -8.91
N ARG A 207 -54.79 -3.40 -9.22
CA ARG A 207 -55.72 -3.92 -10.24
C ARG A 207 -57.17 -4.07 -9.75
N GLY A 208 -57.40 -4.03 -8.42
CA GLY A 208 -58.73 -4.08 -7.84
C GLY A 208 -59.47 -2.73 -7.78
N MET A 209 -58.76 -1.60 -7.91
CA MET A 209 -59.33 -0.25 -7.84
C MET A 209 -59.31 0.48 -9.19
N GLY A 210 -59.78 -0.17 -10.25
CA GLY A 210 -60.07 0.54 -11.50
C GLY A 210 -61.19 1.56 -11.27
N PRO A 211 -60.99 2.87 -11.51
CA PRO A 211 -62.08 3.83 -11.41
C PRO A 211 -63.16 3.47 -12.44
N PRO A 212 -64.45 3.59 -12.10
CA PRO A 212 -65.51 3.38 -13.08
C PRO A 212 -65.28 4.38 -14.22
N PHE A 213 -65.15 3.87 -15.44
CA PHE A 213 -64.98 4.64 -16.67
C PHE A 213 -66.18 5.59 -16.84
N ARG A 214 -66.12 6.76 -16.22
CA ARG A 214 -67.15 7.79 -16.35
C ARG A 214 -66.88 8.50 -17.66
N LYS A 215 -67.57 8.07 -18.73
CA LYS A 215 -67.62 8.75 -20.04
C LYS A 215 -67.87 10.24 -19.81
N ARG A 216 -66.82 11.06 -19.91
CA ARG A 216 -66.92 12.51 -19.72
C ARG A 216 -67.42 13.12 -21.02
N SER A 217 -68.70 13.50 -21.02
CA SER A 217 -69.36 14.29 -22.05
C SER A 217 -68.52 15.54 -22.37
N ARG A 218 -68.25 15.77 -23.65
CA ARG A 218 -67.61 16.99 -24.17
C ARG A 218 -68.55 18.16 -23.89
N GLN A 219 -68.17 19.04 -22.98
CA GLN A 219 -68.80 20.34 -22.85
C GLN A 219 -67.82 21.41 -23.33
N THR A 220 -68.11 21.88 -24.52
CA THR A 220 -67.45 22.95 -25.27
C THR A 220 -67.54 24.24 -24.46
N HIS A 221 -66.41 24.76 -23.99
CA HIS A 221 -66.34 26.11 -23.43
C HIS A 221 -65.84 27.06 -24.52
N GLN A 222 -66.71 27.98 -24.91
CA GLN A 222 -66.41 29.13 -25.76
C GLN A 222 -65.41 30.04 -25.06
N SER A 223 -64.32 30.39 -25.75
CA SER A 223 -63.38 31.42 -25.33
C SER A 223 -63.96 32.80 -25.65
N ALA A 224 -64.09 33.63 -24.61
CA ALA A 224 -64.39 35.04 -24.75
C ALA A 224 -63.14 35.80 -25.24
N ASN A 225 -63.38 36.66 -26.23
CA ASN A 225 -62.49 37.68 -26.79
C ASN A 225 -61.96 38.61 -25.69
N VAL A 226 -60.65 38.87 -25.68
CA VAL A 226 -60.07 40.10 -25.12
C VAL A 226 -59.12 40.67 -26.18
N GLN A 227 -59.48 41.85 -26.67
CA GLN A 227 -58.70 42.68 -27.59
C GLN A 227 -57.52 43.32 -26.85
N CYS A 228 -56.39 43.46 -27.54
CA CYS A 228 -55.48 44.60 -27.45
C CYS A 228 -55.24 45.09 -28.88
#